data_AF-A0A3L6E6J0-F1
#
_entry.id   AF-A0A3L6E6J0-F1
#
_cell.length_a   1.000
_cell.length_b   1.000
_cell.length_c   1.000
_cell.angle_alpha   90.00
_cell.angle_beta   90.00
_cell.angle_gamma   90.00
#
_symmetry.space_group_name_H-M   'P 1'
#
loop_
_entity.id
_entity.type
_entity.pdbx_description
1 polymer ?
#
loop_
_entity_poly.entity_id
_entity_poly.type
_entity_poly.pdbx_seq_one_letter_code
_entity_poly.pdbx_strand_id
1 'polypeptide(L)'
;MNCVFSCQGLSPMNVRYLYAAIVLLANLSAWFARENTVSYYLKQRLSGSLFMAMFFSTVRTGKVNELRNSWHCGWWPVKIALFMACSLISVLAPSWWIQIYGKIAQLGAGSAHKFYEIYHKAELQIVPNQLPRKVPRGWDLHLCQHGSTGLTIVMIVKHRHCWLDIEFLGTTLLLVYIMCALSLMSKANKLFMEPGLIGGYILFLCLLAITSEPESSCYQKHKAGPNAIWITISCFAFGLLGTVYSTFSIGSDYKCIHLWNIVESEDDVPYGYGFFHFVFAVGSMYVGMVFVGWDKHHTMKQWSVDIGWMSTWVHIANEALLVVFYNDKEYY
;
A
#
# COMPACT_ATOMS: atom_id res chain seq x y z
N MET A 1 -41.55 18.91 -16.28
CA MET A 1 -40.57 18.72 -17.38
C MET A 1 -39.40 17.95 -16.81
N ASN A 2 -39.41 16.64 -17.02
CA ASN A 2 -38.41 15.70 -16.50
C ASN A 2 -37.26 15.59 -17.50
N CYS A 3 -36.20 16.37 -17.33
CA CYS A 3 -34.90 16.05 -17.92
C CYS A 3 -34.09 15.25 -16.90
N VAL A 4 -34.46 13.99 -16.70
CA VAL A 4 -33.54 13.00 -16.14
C VAL A 4 -32.55 12.71 -17.26
N PHE A 5 -31.41 13.40 -17.28
CA PHE A 5 -30.26 12.98 -18.06
C PHE A 5 -29.85 11.61 -17.51
N SER A 6 -30.37 10.57 -18.13
CA SER A 6 -30.00 9.17 -17.93
C SER A 6 -28.59 8.97 -18.49
N CYS A 7 -27.59 9.46 -17.76
CA CYS A 7 -26.27 8.83 -17.77
C CYS A 7 -26.34 7.74 -16.72
N GLN A 8 -26.76 6.52 -17.11
CA GLN A 8 -26.58 5.32 -16.29
C GLN A 8 -25.08 5.08 -16.12
N GLY A 9 -24.45 5.82 -15.19
CA GLY A 9 -23.14 5.49 -14.68
C GLY A 9 -23.18 4.14 -13.95
N LEU A 10 -22.03 3.50 -13.81
CA LEU A 10 -21.93 2.30 -12.98
C LEU A 10 -22.42 2.60 -11.55
N SER A 11 -22.98 1.61 -10.87
CA SER A 11 -23.31 1.76 -9.45
C SER A 11 -22.06 2.16 -8.64
N PRO A 12 -22.21 2.88 -7.51
CA PRO A 12 -21.08 3.26 -6.67
C PRO A 12 -20.20 2.09 -6.22
N MET A 13 -20.80 0.90 -6.05
CA MET A 13 -20.08 -0.32 -5.70
C MET A 13 -19.27 -0.92 -6.86
N ASN A 14 -19.67 -0.68 -8.11
CA ASN A 14 -18.93 -1.16 -9.27
C ASN A 14 -17.85 -0.15 -9.69
N VAL A 15 -18.12 1.15 -9.54
CA VAL A 15 -17.21 2.21 -9.98
C VAL A 15 -15.88 2.24 -9.23
N ARG A 16 -15.86 1.83 -7.95
CA ARG A 16 -14.63 1.73 -7.14
C ARG A 16 -13.58 0.82 -7.78
N TYR A 17 -13.99 -0.28 -8.42
CA TYR A 17 -13.07 -1.20 -9.08
C TYR A 17 -12.43 -0.56 -10.31
N LEU A 18 -13.18 0.29 -11.02
CA LEU A 18 -12.66 1.06 -12.14
C LEU A 18 -11.60 2.06 -11.68
N TYR A 19 -11.81 2.75 -10.55
CA TYR A 19 -10.78 3.60 -9.96
C TYR A 19 -9.53 2.83 -9.53
N ALA A 20 -9.69 1.65 -8.91
CA ALA A 20 -8.56 0.79 -8.58
C ALA A 20 -7.78 0.34 -9.84
N ALA A 21 -8.48 -0.04 -10.90
CA ALA A 21 -7.87 -0.38 -12.18
C ALA A 21 -7.12 0.79 -12.80
N ILE A 22 -7.68 2.02 -12.76
CA ILE A 22 -7.02 3.24 -13.24
C ILE A 22 -5.69 3.46 -12.51
N VAL A 23 -5.67 3.30 -11.18
CA VAL A 23 -4.46 3.49 -10.36
C VAL A 23 -3.43 2.44 -10.69
N LEU A 24 -3.83 1.17 -10.76
CA LEU A 24 -2.94 0.07 -11.10
C LEU A 24 -2.32 0.28 -12.48
N LEU A 25 -3.14 0.56 -13.50
CA LEU A 25 -2.68 0.81 -14.87
C LEU A 25 -1.79 2.04 -14.96
N ALA A 26 -2.10 3.12 -14.24
CA ALA A 26 -1.27 4.31 -14.21
C ALA A 26 0.12 4.00 -13.63
N ASN A 27 0.19 3.31 -12.50
CA ASN A 27 1.45 2.94 -11.86
C ASN A 27 2.26 1.91 -12.69
N LEU A 28 1.60 0.95 -13.33
CA LEU A 28 2.25 0.04 -14.29
C LEU A 28 2.81 0.82 -15.50
N SER A 29 2.05 1.78 -16.03
CA SER A 29 2.50 2.61 -17.14
C SER A 29 3.67 3.52 -16.77
N ALA A 30 3.74 3.96 -15.51
CA ALA A 30 4.86 4.70 -14.95
C ALA A 30 6.09 3.80 -14.80
N TRP A 31 5.91 2.55 -14.34
CA TRP A 31 6.97 1.55 -14.30
C TRP A 31 7.62 1.31 -15.66
N PHE A 32 6.81 1.13 -16.71
CA PHE A 32 7.32 0.91 -18.07
C PHE A 32 8.02 2.15 -18.64
N ALA A 33 7.61 3.35 -18.24
CA ALA A 33 8.22 4.60 -18.69
C ALA A 33 9.36 5.11 -17.79
N ARG A 34 9.77 4.33 -16.78
CA ARG A 34 10.74 4.75 -15.75
C ARG A 34 12.11 5.17 -16.32
N GLU A 35 12.47 4.66 -17.49
CA GLU A 35 13.76 4.96 -18.15
C GLU A 35 13.86 6.44 -18.57
N ASN A 36 12.74 7.12 -18.81
CA ASN A 36 12.71 8.54 -19.07
C ASN A 36 12.21 9.27 -17.82
N THR A 37 13.14 9.88 -17.08
CA THR A 37 12.86 10.58 -15.80
C THR A 37 11.74 11.61 -15.92
N VAL A 38 11.65 12.34 -17.04
CA VAL A 38 10.59 13.34 -17.27
C VAL A 38 9.24 12.66 -17.46
N SER A 39 9.16 11.64 -18.32
CA SER A 39 7.94 10.85 -18.55
C SER A 39 7.48 10.12 -17.29
N TYR A 40 8.42 9.66 -16.49
CA TYR A 40 8.20 8.98 -15.21
C TYR A 40 7.52 9.88 -14.17
N TYR A 41 8.14 11.02 -13.81
CA TYR A 41 7.55 11.95 -12.85
C TYR A 41 6.20 12.48 -13.33
N LEU A 42 6.04 12.62 -14.64
CA LEU A 42 4.78 13.03 -15.24
C LEU A 42 3.68 12.00 -15.01
N LYS A 43 3.93 10.72 -15.32
CA LYS A 43 2.94 9.64 -15.15
C LYS A 43 2.62 9.35 -13.69
N GLN A 44 3.58 9.47 -12.78
CA GLN A 44 3.35 9.26 -11.35
C GLN A 44 2.49 10.36 -10.71
N ARG A 45 2.68 11.61 -11.14
CA ARG A 45 1.84 12.75 -10.69
C ARG A 45 0.42 12.66 -11.20
N LEU A 46 0.22 11.94 -12.30
CA LEU A 46 -1.01 11.96 -13.04
C LEU A 46 -2.16 11.26 -12.32
N SER A 47 -1.92 10.07 -11.77
CA SER A 47 -2.92 9.38 -10.95
C SER A 47 -3.23 10.19 -9.68
N GLY A 48 -2.21 10.55 -8.90
CA GLY A 48 -2.39 11.26 -7.63
C GLY A 48 -3.14 12.60 -7.77
N SER A 49 -2.84 13.38 -8.81
CA SER A 49 -3.50 14.67 -9.06
C SER A 49 -4.98 14.51 -9.43
N LEU A 50 -5.33 13.49 -10.24
CA LEU A 50 -6.73 13.14 -10.54
C LEU A 50 -7.48 12.78 -9.25
N PHE A 51 -6.92 11.90 -8.42
CA PHE A 51 -7.56 11.50 -7.16
C PHE A 51 -7.70 12.66 -6.18
N MET A 52 -6.74 13.59 -6.15
CA MET A 52 -6.86 14.80 -5.34
C MET A 52 -7.98 15.73 -5.83
N ALA A 53 -8.10 15.92 -7.16
CA ALA A 53 -9.21 16.68 -7.73
C ALA A 53 -10.57 15.99 -7.45
N MET A 54 -10.62 14.67 -7.59
CA MET A 54 -11.79 13.87 -7.25
C MET A 54 -12.15 13.96 -5.77
N PHE A 55 -11.16 13.96 -4.87
CA PHE A 55 -11.36 14.19 -3.44
C PHE A 55 -12.10 15.50 -3.20
N PHE A 56 -11.53 16.65 -3.62
CA PHE A 56 -12.15 17.96 -3.39
C PHE A 56 -13.55 18.08 -4.00
N SER A 57 -13.78 17.48 -5.16
CA SER A 57 -15.08 17.51 -5.84
C SER A 57 -16.15 16.59 -5.21
N THR A 58 -15.74 15.57 -4.44
CA THR A 58 -16.65 14.57 -3.86
C THR A 58 -16.68 14.55 -2.33
N VAL A 59 -15.87 15.37 -1.64
CA VAL A 59 -16.00 15.60 -0.19
C VAL A 59 -17.44 15.94 0.17
N ARG A 60 -17.95 15.40 1.29
CA ARG A 60 -19.30 15.66 1.80
C ARG A 60 -20.45 15.16 0.92
N THR A 61 -20.18 14.29 -0.04
CA THR A 61 -21.27 13.56 -0.73
C THR A 61 -21.86 12.56 0.25
N GLY A 62 -23.13 12.73 0.57
CA GLY A 62 -23.82 11.88 1.55
C GLY A 62 -24.86 10.98 0.90
N LYS A 63 -25.50 11.44 -0.18
CA LYS A 63 -26.69 10.78 -0.74
C LYS A 63 -26.49 10.33 -2.19
N VAL A 64 -27.11 9.21 -2.55
CA VAL A 64 -27.05 8.66 -3.92
C VAL A 64 -27.77 9.54 -4.95
N ASN A 65 -28.69 10.40 -4.52
CA ASN A 65 -29.46 11.29 -5.42
C ASN A 65 -28.77 12.64 -5.69
N GLU A 66 -27.60 12.89 -5.12
CA GLU A 66 -26.86 14.15 -5.33
C GLU A 66 -26.15 14.19 -6.68
N LEU A 67 -25.99 15.39 -7.24
CA LEU A 67 -25.19 15.63 -8.47
C LEU A 67 -23.75 15.10 -8.34
N ARG A 68 -23.19 15.16 -7.13
CA ARG A 68 -21.85 14.64 -6.82
C ARG A 68 -21.76 13.12 -6.97
N ASN A 69 -22.85 12.38 -6.73
CA ASN A 69 -22.89 10.95 -7.03
C ASN A 69 -22.84 10.69 -8.54
N SER A 70 -23.59 11.46 -9.34
CA SER A 70 -23.50 11.38 -10.80
C SER A 70 -22.08 11.69 -11.30
N TRP A 71 -21.43 12.72 -10.75
CA TRP A 71 -20.03 13.02 -11.01
C TRP A 71 -19.10 11.85 -10.62
N HIS A 72 -19.25 11.26 -9.43
CA HIS A 72 -18.42 10.13 -8.97
C HIS A 72 -18.61 8.87 -9.83
N CYS A 73 -19.84 8.53 -10.20
CA CYS A 73 -20.19 7.29 -10.89
C CYS A 73 -20.10 7.38 -12.43
N GLY A 74 -20.23 8.59 -12.98
CA GLY A 74 -20.35 8.85 -14.41
C GLY A 74 -19.35 9.89 -14.93
N TRP A 75 -19.79 10.69 -15.91
CA TRP A 75 -19.02 11.81 -16.48
C TRP A 75 -17.58 11.45 -16.91
N TRP A 76 -17.38 10.21 -17.36
CA TRP A 76 -16.07 9.69 -17.78
C TRP A 76 -15.36 10.55 -18.83
N PRO A 77 -16.03 11.07 -19.88
CA PRO A 77 -15.37 11.97 -20.83
C PRO A 77 -14.76 13.20 -20.17
N VAL A 78 -15.46 13.79 -19.19
CA VAL A 78 -14.96 14.96 -18.45
C VAL A 78 -13.82 14.59 -17.52
N LYS A 79 -13.88 13.42 -16.86
CA LYS A 79 -12.76 12.92 -16.06
C LYS A 79 -11.52 12.62 -16.89
N ILE A 80 -11.69 12.09 -18.11
CA ILE A 80 -10.58 11.88 -19.06
C ILE A 80 -10.00 13.24 -19.47
N ALA A 81 -10.84 14.24 -19.77
CA ALA A 81 -10.37 15.58 -20.06
C ALA A 81 -9.63 16.21 -18.87
N LEU A 82 -10.15 16.04 -17.65
CA LEU A 82 -9.51 16.47 -16.41
C LEU A 82 -8.15 15.79 -16.22
N PHE A 83 -8.08 14.48 -16.43
CA PHE A 83 -6.84 13.71 -16.39
C PHE A 83 -5.81 14.26 -17.40
N MET A 84 -6.22 14.49 -18.65
CA MET A 84 -5.34 15.08 -19.68
C MET A 84 -4.88 16.50 -19.32
N ALA A 85 -5.75 17.32 -18.73
CA ALA A 85 -5.40 18.65 -18.26
C ALA A 85 -4.38 18.59 -17.10
N CYS A 86 -4.59 17.70 -16.14
CA CYS A 86 -3.65 17.43 -15.06
C CYS A 86 -2.29 16.93 -15.59
N SER A 87 -2.27 16.15 -16.68
CA SER A 87 -1.03 15.78 -17.39
C SER A 87 -0.31 17.02 -17.87
N LEU A 88 -1.01 17.88 -18.60
CA LEU A 88 -0.42 19.05 -19.21
C LEU A 88 0.16 20.01 -18.15
N ILE A 89 -0.59 20.25 -17.07
CA ILE A 89 -0.13 21.06 -15.93
C ILE A 89 1.12 20.45 -15.30
N SER A 90 1.20 19.13 -15.19
CA SER A 90 2.35 18.44 -14.62
C SER A 90 3.62 18.53 -15.50
N VAL A 91 3.47 18.64 -16.84
CA VAL A 91 4.59 18.91 -17.76
C VAL A 91 5.08 20.34 -17.61
N LEU A 92 4.14 21.29 -17.52
CA LEU A 92 4.43 22.73 -17.48
C LEU A 92 4.84 23.21 -16.07
N ALA A 93 4.78 22.33 -15.07
CA ALA A 93 5.03 22.67 -13.69
C ALA A 93 6.50 23.11 -13.47
N PRO A 94 6.74 24.29 -12.89
CA PRO A 94 8.10 24.76 -12.59
C PRO A 94 8.78 23.93 -11.50
N SER A 95 10.10 23.96 -11.46
CA SER A 95 10.92 23.14 -10.54
C SER A 95 10.59 23.34 -9.06
N TRP A 96 10.21 24.55 -8.64
CA TRP A 96 9.80 24.82 -7.25
C TRP A 96 8.50 24.08 -6.87
N TRP A 97 7.55 23.97 -7.79
CA TRP A 97 6.29 23.22 -7.58
C TRP A 97 6.55 21.73 -7.41
N ILE A 98 7.47 21.19 -8.22
CA ILE A 98 7.95 19.81 -8.16
C ILE A 98 8.54 19.48 -6.79
N GLN A 99 9.35 20.38 -6.23
CA GLN A 99 9.97 20.19 -4.92
C GLN A 99 8.94 20.20 -3.78
N ILE A 100 7.94 21.08 -3.85
CA ILE A 100 6.82 21.12 -2.89
C ILE A 100 6.05 19.80 -2.93
N TYR A 101 5.67 19.35 -4.12
CA TYR A 101 5.00 18.06 -4.29
C TYR A 101 5.83 16.91 -3.71
N GLY A 102 7.15 16.88 -3.96
CA GLY A 102 8.02 15.84 -3.41
C GLY A 102 8.07 15.82 -1.88
N LYS A 103 7.97 16.98 -1.21
CA LYS A 103 7.84 17.05 0.26
C LYS A 103 6.48 16.54 0.74
N ILE A 104 5.40 16.94 0.07
CA ILE A 104 4.04 16.47 0.39
C ILE A 104 3.92 14.96 0.17
N ALA A 105 4.50 14.45 -0.92
CA ALA A 105 4.47 13.02 -1.24
C ALA A 105 5.22 12.17 -0.22
N GLN A 106 6.34 12.65 0.33
CA GLN A 106 7.04 11.99 1.44
C GLN A 106 6.15 11.91 2.69
N LEU A 107 5.47 13.00 3.06
CA LEU A 107 4.54 13.02 4.20
C LEU A 107 3.32 12.11 3.96
N GLY A 108 2.73 12.19 2.76
CA GLY A 108 1.61 11.35 2.34
C GLY A 108 1.98 9.88 2.37
N ALA A 109 3.13 9.50 1.79
CA ALA A 109 3.65 8.14 1.84
C ALA A 109 3.88 7.65 3.26
N GLY A 110 4.37 8.52 4.16
CA GLY A 110 4.47 8.24 5.60
C GLY A 110 3.11 7.94 6.23
N SER A 111 2.06 8.68 5.88
CA SER A 111 0.69 8.42 6.36
C SER A 111 0.06 7.16 5.76
N ALA A 112 0.41 6.78 4.53
CA ALA A 112 0.00 5.53 3.90
C ALA A 112 0.39 4.30 4.75
N HIS A 113 1.52 4.36 5.47
CA HIS A 113 1.93 3.31 6.41
C HIS A 113 0.92 3.06 7.53
N LYS A 114 0.36 4.14 8.11
CA LYS A 114 -0.73 4.05 9.11
C LYS A 114 -1.99 3.42 8.52
N PHE A 115 -2.21 3.57 7.21
CA PHE A 115 -3.32 2.96 6.50
C PHE A 115 -3.07 1.46 6.22
N TYR A 116 -1.86 1.07 5.80
CA TYR A 116 -1.47 -0.35 5.69
C TYR A 116 -1.57 -1.10 7.03
N GLU A 117 -1.25 -0.41 8.14
CA GLU A 117 -1.42 -0.88 9.53
C GLU A 117 -2.88 -1.23 9.87
N ILE A 118 -3.85 -0.35 9.56
CA ILE A 118 -5.28 -0.58 9.80
C ILE A 118 -5.81 -1.74 8.94
N TYR A 119 -5.29 -1.86 7.72
CA TYR A 119 -5.79 -2.82 6.75
C TYR A 119 -5.30 -4.26 6.96
N HIS A 120 -4.01 -4.48 7.23
CA HIS A 120 -3.51 -5.81 7.55
C HIS A 120 -4.26 -6.41 8.75
N LYS A 121 -4.55 -5.58 9.76
CA LYS A 121 -5.35 -5.95 10.93
C LYS A 121 -6.79 -6.36 10.58
N ALA A 122 -7.42 -5.74 9.58
CA ALA A 122 -8.78 -6.06 9.14
C ALA A 122 -8.84 -7.35 8.30
N GLU A 123 -7.92 -7.53 7.35
CA GLU A 123 -7.90 -8.71 6.46
C GLU A 123 -7.55 -10.00 7.21
N LEU A 124 -6.60 -9.92 8.16
CA LEU A 124 -6.21 -11.02 9.01
C LEU A 124 -7.32 -11.51 9.94
N GLN A 125 -8.38 -10.71 10.14
CA GLN A 125 -9.59 -11.13 10.85
C GLN A 125 -10.64 -11.75 9.92
N ILE A 126 -10.66 -11.40 8.63
CA ILE A 126 -11.68 -11.83 7.65
C ILE A 126 -11.29 -13.15 6.98
N VAL A 127 -10.07 -13.24 6.43
CA VAL A 127 -9.58 -14.42 5.68
C VAL A 127 -9.73 -15.73 6.46
N PRO A 128 -9.35 -15.80 7.75
CA PRO A 128 -9.40 -17.06 8.46
C PRO A 128 -10.82 -17.45 8.91
N ASN A 129 -11.78 -16.51 8.91
CA ASN A 129 -13.21 -16.76 9.20
C ASN A 129 -13.98 -17.32 8.00
N GLN A 130 -13.48 -17.14 6.77
CA GLN A 130 -14.14 -17.62 5.55
C GLN A 130 -13.62 -18.98 5.04
N LEU A 131 -12.47 -19.44 5.54
CA LEU A 131 -11.88 -20.73 5.16
C LEU A 131 -12.41 -21.86 6.07
N PRO A 132 -13.06 -22.91 5.51
CA PRO A 132 -13.46 -24.08 6.29
C PRO A 132 -12.21 -24.85 6.72
N ARG A 133 -11.80 -24.70 8.00
CA ARG A 133 -10.63 -25.42 8.51
C ARG A 133 -10.95 -26.85 8.90
N LYS A 134 -10.19 -27.78 8.30
CA LYS A 134 -10.10 -29.18 8.69
C LYS A 134 -8.91 -29.49 9.61
N VAL A 135 -8.02 -28.53 9.85
CA VAL A 135 -6.78 -28.75 10.62
C VAL A 135 -7.04 -28.49 12.12
N PRO A 136 -6.57 -29.36 13.03
CA PRO A 136 -6.73 -29.18 14.47
C PRO A 136 -6.11 -27.87 14.97
N ARG A 137 -6.83 -27.21 15.89
CA ARG A 137 -6.46 -25.98 16.58
C ARG A 137 -5.05 -26.12 17.20
N GLY A 138 -4.05 -25.44 16.64
CA GLY A 138 -2.66 -25.41 17.13
C GLY A 138 -1.60 -25.85 16.12
N TRP A 139 -1.91 -26.82 15.25
CA TRP A 139 -0.94 -27.34 14.27
C TRP A 139 -0.57 -26.29 13.20
N ASP A 140 -1.54 -25.47 12.77
CA ASP A 140 -1.33 -24.38 11.82
C ASP A 140 -0.32 -23.33 12.35
N LEU A 141 -0.36 -23.05 13.66
CA LEU A 141 0.49 -22.05 14.31
C LEU A 141 1.95 -22.53 14.35
N HIS A 142 2.16 -23.77 14.79
CA HIS A 142 3.49 -24.35 14.84
C HIS A 142 4.11 -24.45 13.44
N LEU A 143 3.34 -24.88 12.43
CA LEU A 143 3.86 -25.01 11.06
C LEU A 143 4.28 -23.66 10.45
N CYS A 144 3.47 -22.61 10.61
CA CYS A 144 3.81 -21.29 10.08
C CYS A 144 4.96 -20.63 10.85
N GLN A 145 5.02 -20.80 12.17
CA GLN A 145 6.12 -20.29 13.00
C GLN A 145 7.44 -21.00 12.67
N HIS A 146 7.44 -22.32 12.54
CA HIS A 146 8.63 -23.08 12.17
C HIS A 146 9.06 -22.80 10.73
N GLY A 147 8.10 -22.58 9.81
CA GLY A 147 8.38 -22.18 8.42
C GLY A 147 9.05 -20.81 8.32
N SER A 148 8.50 -19.79 8.97
CA SER A 148 9.09 -18.44 9.01
C SER A 148 10.46 -18.42 9.71
N THR A 149 10.60 -19.14 10.83
CA THR A 149 11.89 -19.32 11.53
C THR A 149 12.92 -19.99 10.63
N GLY A 150 12.55 -21.10 9.98
CA GLY A 150 13.43 -21.84 9.08
C GLY A 150 13.89 -20.99 7.88
N LEU A 151 12.97 -20.25 7.26
CA LEU A 151 13.30 -19.34 6.16
C LEU A 151 14.24 -18.21 6.62
N THR A 152 14.01 -17.63 7.80
CA THR A 152 14.88 -16.59 8.36
C THR A 152 16.29 -17.12 8.62
N ILE A 153 16.43 -18.33 9.15
CA ILE A 153 17.74 -18.98 9.35
C ILE A 153 18.47 -19.19 8.03
N VAL A 154 17.77 -19.67 6.99
CA VAL A 154 18.35 -19.82 5.64
C VAL A 154 18.83 -18.47 5.10
N MET A 155 18.07 -17.39 5.32
CA MET A 155 18.46 -16.05 4.92
C MET A 155 19.68 -15.54 5.70
N ILE A 156 19.77 -15.79 7.01
CA ILE A 156 20.95 -15.43 7.81
C ILE A 156 22.20 -16.12 7.28
N VAL A 157 22.10 -17.41 6.93
CA VAL A 157 23.23 -18.16 6.33
C VAL A 157 23.63 -17.56 4.99
N LYS A 158 22.66 -17.17 4.16
CA LYS A 158 22.91 -16.54 2.85
C LYS A 158 23.57 -15.18 2.97
N HIS A 159 23.19 -14.38 3.97
CA HIS A 159 23.68 -13.02 4.19
C HIS A 159 24.80 -12.93 5.24
N ARG A 160 25.42 -14.07 5.59
CA ARG A 160 26.44 -14.21 6.66
C ARG A 160 27.66 -13.29 6.58
N HIS A 161 27.90 -12.68 5.43
CA HIS A 161 29.04 -11.80 5.21
C HIS A 161 28.74 -10.34 5.58
N CYS A 162 27.46 -9.98 5.72
CA CYS A 162 27.01 -8.62 6.00
C CYS A 162 26.40 -8.52 7.39
N TRP A 163 27.09 -7.81 8.28
CA TRP A 163 26.67 -7.65 9.67
C TRP A 163 25.30 -7.00 9.79
N LEU A 164 25.03 -5.94 9.01
CA LEU A 164 23.77 -5.22 9.06
C LEU A 164 22.58 -6.09 8.62
N ASP A 165 22.74 -6.91 7.57
CA ASP A 165 21.71 -7.87 7.15
C ASP A 165 21.40 -8.89 8.25
N ILE A 166 22.43 -9.38 8.95
CA ILE A 166 22.27 -10.29 10.09
C ILE A 166 21.53 -9.60 11.23
N GLU A 167 21.82 -8.33 11.51
CA GLU A 167 21.10 -7.53 12.51
C GLU A 167 19.63 -7.35 12.16
N PHE A 168 19.31 -7.03 10.89
CA PHE A 168 17.93 -6.93 10.43
C PHE A 168 17.20 -8.26 10.58
N LEU A 169 17.76 -9.35 10.06
CA LEU A 169 17.14 -10.69 10.15
C LEU A 169 17.00 -11.17 11.60
N GLY A 170 17.97 -10.87 12.46
CA GLY A 170 17.89 -11.17 13.89
C GLY A 170 16.78 -10.39 14.59
N THR A 171 16.61 -9.11 14.25
CA THR A 171 15.54 -8.26 14.78
C THR A 171 14.17 -8.74 14.30
N THR A 172 14.02 -9.05 13.01
CA THR A 172 12.80 -9.64 12.43
C THR A 172 12.44 -10.95 13.13
N LEU A 173 13.42 -11.83 13.37
CA LEU A 173 13.18 -13.09 14.08
C LEU A 173 12.66 -12.83 15.52
N LEU A 174 13.27 -11.90 16.23
CA LEU A 174 12.82 -11.48 17.56
C LEU A 174 11.38 -10.95 17.53
N LEU A 175 11.05 -10.08 16.56
CA LEU A 175 9.70 -9.54 16.38
C LEU A 175 8.67 -10.66 16.13
N VAL A 176 8.99 -11.64 15.30
CA VAL A 176 8.14 -12.82 15.03
C VAL A 176 7.89 -13.65 16.31
N TYR A 177 8.90 -13.81 17.17
CA TYR A 177 8.72 -14.48 18.46
C TYR A 177 7.91 -13.65 19.47
N ILE A 178 8.11 -12.33 19.54
CA ILE A 178 7.31 -11.42 20.36
C ILE A 178 5.84 -11.51 19.96
N MET A 179 5.56 -11.47 18.66
CA MET A 179 4.20 -11.62 18.12
C MET A 179 3.56 -12.93 18.54
N CYS A 180 4.27 -14.05 18.36
CA CYS A 180 3.79 -15.36 18.77
C CYS A 180 3.48 -15.41 20.28
N ALA A 181 4.34 -14.83 21.12
CA ALA A 181 4.12 -14.73 22.56
C ALA A 181 2.88 -13.88 22.90
N LEU A 182 2.71 -12.71 22.27
CA LEU A 182 1.53 -11.85 22.45
C LEU A 182 0.23 -12.56 22.07
N SER A 183 0.23 -13.32 20.97
CA SER A 183 -0.93 -14.11 20.55
C SER A 183 -1.29 -15.20 21.55
N LEU A 184 -0.30 -15.89 22.12
CA LEU A 184 -0.49 -16.91 23.16
C LEU A 184 -1.01 -16.30 24.48
N MET A 185 -0.63 -15.06 24.78
CA MET A 185 -1.07 -14.33 25.97
C MET A 185 -2.44 -13.66 25.79
N SER A 186 -2.94 -13.54 24.57
CA SER A 186 -4.23 -12.90 24.31
C SER A 186 -5.37 -13.82 24.79
N LYS A 187 -6.15 -13.35 25.77
CA LYS A 187 -7.32 -14.05 26.31
C LYS A 187 -8.51 -14.11 25.35
N ALA A 188 -8.47 -13.36 24.25
CA ALA A 188 -9.52 -13.39 23.24
C ALA A 188 -9.36 -14.68 22.41
N ASN A 189 -10.45 -15.41 22.19
CA ASN A 189 -10.50 -16.58 21.29
C ASN A 189 -10.30 -16.19 19.81
N LYS A 190 -9.28 -15.37 19.50
CA LYS A 190 -8.92 -14.96 18.15
C LYS A 190 -7.98 -16.00 17.56
N LEU A 191 -8.63 -16.87 16.79
CA LEU A 191 -8.14 -17.60 15.63
C LEU A 191 -6.64 -17.39 15.25
N PHE A 192 -5.77 -18.22 15.83
CA PHE A 192 -4.29 -18.28 15.73
C PHE A 192 -3.64 -18.44 14.33
N MET A 193 -4.35 -18.24 13.22
CA MET A 193 -3.71 -18.15 11.89
C MET A 193 -3.15 -16.75 11.61
N GLU A 194 -3.51 -15.77 12.44
CA GLU A 194 -3.02 -14.39 12.42
C GLU A 194 -1.48 -14.29 12.53
N PRO A 195 -0.79 -14.95 13.50
CA PRO A 195 0.62 -14.69 13.78
C PRO A 195 1.54 -15.27 12.72
N GLY A 196 1.15 -16.38 12.08
CA GLY A 196 1.92 -17.02 11.02
C GLY A 196 1.93 -16.22 9.72
N LEU A 197 0.75 -15.70 9.32
CA LEU A 197 0.63 -14.82 8.15
C LEU A 197 1.32 -13.47 8.40
N ILE A 198 1.15 -12.90 9.61
CA ILE A 198 1.88 -11.70 10.02
C ILE A 198 3.38 -11.96 10.02
N GLY A 199 3.85 -13.08 10.59
CA GLY A 199 5.27 -13.41 10.63
C GLY A 199 5.87 -13.58 9.23
N GLY A 200 5.12 -14.18 8.31
CA GLY A 200 5.48 -14.22 6.89
C GLY A 200 5.55 -12.82 6.25
N TYR A 201 4.64 -11.92 6.60
CA TYR A 201 4.64 -10.54 6.11
C TYR A 201 5.79 -9.70 6.71
N ILE A 202 6.10 -9.83 8.01
CA ILE A 202 7.27 -9.21 8.65
C ILE A 202 8.55 -9.66 7.96
N LEU A 203 8.68 -10.96 7.67
CA LEU A 203 9.82 -11.49 6.94
C LEU A 203 9.89 -10.97 5.49
N PHE A 204 8.74 -10.77 4.84
CA PHE A 204 8.68 -10.12 3.53
C PHE A 204 9.14 -8.65 3.61
N LEU A 205 8.72 -7.88 4.61
CA LEU A 205 9.19 -6.50 4.83
C LEU A 205 10.71 -6.46 5.09
N CYS A 206 11.25 -7.41 5.84
CA CYS A 206 12.70 -7.54 6.04
C CYS A 206 13.43 -7.82 4.72
N LEU A 207 12.86 -8.70 3.89
CA LEU A 207 13.39 -8.95 2.55
C LEU A 207 13.33 -7.67 1.68
N LEU A 208 12.25 -6.88 1.77
CA LEU A 208 12.17 -5.57 1.12
C LEU A 208 13.28 -4.64 1.63
N ALA A 209 13.53 -4.57 2.94
CA ALA A 209 14.58 -3.75 3.52
C ALA A 209 15.99 -4.09 2.98
N ILE A 210 16.33 -5.39 2.98
CA ILE A 210 17.62 -5.89 2.48
C ILE A 210 17.75 -5.64 0.97
N THR A 211 16.69 -5.92 0.20
CA THR A 211 16.67 -5.65 -1.25
C THR A 211 16.65 -4.17 -1.59
N SER A 212 16.36 -3.29 -0.62
CA SER A 212 16.41 -1.83 -0.75
C SER A 212 17.76 -1.24 -0.37
N GLU A 213 18.67 -2.00 0.25
CA GLU A 213 19.99 -1.49 0.67
C GLU A 213 20.78 -0.95 -0.54
N PRO A 214 21.41 0.25 -0.46
CA PRO A 214 22.30 0.71 -1.53
C PRO A 214 23.53 -0.18 -1.68
N GLU A 215 24.21 -0.11 -2.83
CA GLU A 215 25.42 -0.92 -3.06
C GLU A 215 26.49 -0.61 -2.00
N SER A 216 26.93 -1.65 -1.30
CA SER A 216 27.96 -1.56 -0.26
C SER A 216 29.16 -2.46 -0.60
N SER A 217 30.26 -2.32 0.15
CA SER A 217 31.40 -3.23 0.03
C SER A 217 31.05 -4.68 0.35
N CYS A 218 29.95 -4.89 1.08
CA CYS A 218 29.49 -6.19 1.51
C CYS A 218 28.57 -6.87 0.49
N TYR A 219 27.63 -6.12 -0.10
CA TYR A 219 26.69 -6.64 -1.09
C TYR A 219 26.73 -5.81 -2.39
N GLN A 220 27.14 -6.47 -3.48
CA GLN A 220 27.25 -5.86 -4.80
C GLN A 220 26.11 -6.34 -5.70
N LYS A 221 25.03 -5.55 -5.79
CA LYS A 221 23.84 -5.85 -6.61
C LYS A 221 24.19 -6.12 -8.07
N HIS A 222 25.12 -5.36 -8.66
CA HIS A 222 25.57 -5.59 -10.04
C HIS A 222 26.23 -6.96 -10.27
N LYS A 223 26.72 -7.63 -9.22
CA LYS A 223 27.29 -8.99 -9.30
C LYS A 223 26.30 -10.09 -8.93
N ALA A 224 25.10 -9.75 -8.46
CA ALA A 224 24.14 -10.68 -7.86
C ALA A 224 23.39 -11.58 -8.87
N GLY A 225 23.75 -11.55 -10.15
CA GLY A 225 23.17 -12.37 -11.21
C GLY A 225 21.69 -12.06 -11.50
N PRO A 226 21.09 -12.74 -12.49
CA PRO A 226 19.72 -12.47 -12.92
C PRO A 226 18.66 -12.75 -11.84
N ASN A 227 18.92 -13.70 -10.93
CA ASN A 227 17.96 -14.09 -9.89
C ASN A 227 17.67 -12.96 -8.89
N ALA A 228 18.66 -12.13 -8.55
CA ALA A 228 18.47 -10.99 -7.64
C ALA A 228 17.59 -9.90 -8.26
N ILE A 229 17.72 -9.70 -9.57
CA ILE A 229 16.88 -8.76 -10.34
C ILE A 229 15.43 -9.25 -10.34
N TRP A 230 15.19 -10.54 -10.60
CA TRP A 230 13.85 -11.12 -10.56
C TRP A 230 13.19 -11.02 -9.19
N ILE A 231 13.94 -11.27 -8.10
CA ILE A 231 13.42 -11.10 -6.73
C ILE A 231 12.95 -9.67 -6.50
N THR A 232 13.72 -8.67 -6.92
CA THR A 232 13.36 -7.25 -6.78
C THR A 232 12.08 -6.91 -7.56
N ILE A 233 11.96 -7.40 -8.80
CA ILE A 233 10.76 -7.21 -9.63
C ILE A 233 9.53 -7.87 -8.99
N SER A 234 9.67 -9.11 -8.51
CA SER A 234 8.58 -9.81 -7.84
C SER A 234 8.14 -9.10 -6.58
N CYS A 235 9.08 -8.68 -5.73
CA CYS A 235 8.83 -7.92 -4.52
C CYS A 235 8.07 -6.62 -4.81
N PHE A 236 8.49 -5.89 -5.85
CA PHE A 236 7.78 -4.70 -6.29
C PHE A 236 6.35 -5.01 -6.77
N ALA A 237 6.16 -6.05 -7.58
CA ALA A 237 4.83 -6.41 -8.09
C ALA A 237 3.86 -6.74 -6.95
N PHE A 238 4.31 -7.53 -5.97
CA PHE A 238 3.52 -7.82 -4.76
C PHE A 238 3.27 -6.56 -3.92
N GLY A 239 4.27 -5.69 -3.76
CA GLY A 239 4.12 -4.42 -3.05
C GLY A 239 3.12 -3.47 -3.72
N LEU A 240 3.11 -3.40 -5.05
CA LEU A 240 2.16 -2.58 -5.82
C LEU A 240 0.74 -3.14 -5.73
N LEU A 241 0.57 -4.45 -5.89
CA LEU A 241 -0.74 -5.10 -5.77
C LEU A 241 -1.29 -4.95 -4.35
N GLY A 242 -0.46 -5.20 -3.34
CA GLY A 242 -0.80 -4.96 -1.94
C GLY A 242 -1.21 -3.52 -1.70
N THR A 243 -0.47 -2.56 -2.28
CA THR A 243 -0.79 -1.13 -2.21
C THR A 243 -2.18 -0.81 -2.74
N VAL A 244 -2.46 -1.22 -3.98
CA VAL A 244 -3.76 -0.95 -4.61
C VAL A 244 -4.89 -1.63 -3.84
N TYR A 245 -4.67 -2.87 -3.39
CA TYR A 245 -5.66 -3.63 -2.63
C TYR A 245 -6.00 -2.97 -1.29
N SER A 246 -4.99 -2.61 -0.49
CA SER A 246 -5.20 -1.91 0.78
C SER A 246 -5.88 -0.56 0.58
N THR A 247 -5.42 0.22 -0.41
CA THR A 247 -6.01 1.52 -0.75
C THR A 247 -7.49 1.37 -1.12
N PHE A 248 -7.81 0.38 -1.96
CA PHE A 248 -9.18 0.08 -2.37
C PHE A 248 -10.05 -0.32 -1.18
N SER A 249 -9.56 -1.18 -0.32
CA SER A 249 -10.31 -1.70 0.82
C SER A 249 -10.58 -0.60 1.86
N ILE A 250 -9.54 0.13 2.28
CA ILE A 250 -9.66 1.24 3.23
C ILE A 250 -10.59 2.33 2.68
N GLY A 251 -10.41 2.71 1.42
CA GLY A 251 -11.27 3.72 0.81
C GLY A 251 -12.74 3.27 0.75
N SER A 252 -12.98 1.97 0.60
CA SER A 252 -14.33 1.39 0.51
C SER A 252 -14.97 1.13 1.88
N ASP A 253 -14.19 1.03 2.94
CA ASP A 253 -14.63 0.65 4.28
C ASP A 253 -14.36 1.74 5.34
N TYR A 254 -14.65 2.99 4.98
CA TYR A 254 -14.49 4.13 5.89
C TYR A 254 -15.39 4.04 7.15
N LYS A 255 -16.41 3.17 7.13
CA LYS A 255 -17.29 2.89 8.27
C LYS A 255 -16.53 2.25 9.43
N CYS A 256 -15.40 1.57 9.16
CA CYS A 256 -14.50 1.09 10.21
C CYS A 256 -13.77 2.22 10.96
N ILE A 257 -13.74 3.45 10.44
CA ILE A 257 -13.22 4.64 11.12
C ILE A 257 -14.41 5.34 11.80
N HIS A 258 -15.02 4.66 12.78
CA HIS A 258 -16.17 5.14 13.54
C HIS A 258 -15.74 6.30 14.47
N LEU A 259 -15.61 7.50 13.91
CA LEU A 259 -15.53 8.72 14.73
C LEU A 259 -16.93 9.18 15.19
N TRP A 260 -18.00 8.69 14.56
CA TRP A 260 -19.39 9.05 14.87
C TRP A 260 -20.34 7.87 14.61
N ASN A 261 -21.30 7.64 15.51
CA ASN A 261 -22.40 6.68 15.29
C ASN A 261 -23.42 7.29 14.32
N ILE A 262 -23.25 7.04 13.01
CA ILE A 262 -24.16 7.55 11.99
C ILE A 262 -25.26 6.50 11.76
N VAL A 263 -26.52 6.92 11.89
CA VAL A 263 -27.68 6.11 11.49
C VAL A 263 -27.71 6.07 9.97
N GLU A 264 -27.53 4.89 9.38
CA GLU A 264 -27.59 4.70 7.94
C GLU A 264 -29.03 4.76 7.44
N SER A 265 -29.27 5.50 6.35
CA SER A 265 -30.52 5.45 5.59
C SER A 265 -30.31 4.85 4.21
N GLU A 266 -31.38 4.32 3.61
CA GLU A 266 -31.31 3.60 2.33
C GLU A 266 -30.80 4.45 1.15
N ASP A 267 -30.88 5.77 1.26
CA ASP A 267 -30.40 6.74 0.27
C ASP A 267 -28.96 7.20 0.50
N ASP A 268 -28.27 6.69 1.52
CA ASP A 268 -26.86 7.00 1.79
C ASP A 268 -25.93 6.32 0.78
N VAL A 269 -24.83 7.01 0.47
CA VAL A 269 -23.77 6.41 -0.34
C VAL A 269 -23.08 5.26 0.42
N PRO A 270 -22.66 4.18 -0.27
CA PRO A 270 -22.13 3.00 0.40
C PRO A 270 -20.76 3.23 1.06
N TYR A 271 -20.01 4.24 0.59
CA TYR A 271 -18.74 4.68 1.16
C TYR A 271 -18.55 6.19 0.94
N GLY A 272 -17.78 6.84 1.81
CA GLY A 272 -17.46 8.26 1.68
C GLY A 272 -16.56 8.51 0.47
N TYR A 273 -17.12 9.03 -0.62
CA TYR A 273 -16.38 9.24 -1.89
C TYR A 273 -15.13 10.11 -1.72
N GLY A 274 -15.22 11.18 -0.92
CA GLY A 274 -14.05 12.01 -0.61
C GLY A 274 -12.94 11.18 0.02
N PHE A 275 -13.23 10.51 1.15
CA PHE A 275 -12.24 9.70 1.84
C PHE A 275 -11.64 8.61 0.93
N PHE A 276 -12.48 7.94 0.14
CA PHE A 276 -12.04 6.98 -0.88
C PHE A 276 -10.96 7.58 -1.81
N HIS A 277 -11.25 8.72 -2.44
CA HIS A 277 -10.29 9.35 -3.35
C HIS A 277 -9.06 9.90 -2.64
N PHE A 278 -9.19 10.37 -1.39
CA PHE A 278 -8.07 10.80 -0.57
C PHE A 278 -7.07 9.65 -0.32
N VAL A 279 -7.57 8.48 0.08
CA VAL A 279 -6.74 7.29 0.30
C VAL A 279 -6.03 6.88 -0.99
N PHE A 280 -6.71 6.94 -2.15
CA PHE A 280 -6.10 6.69 -3.46
C PHE A 280 -5.04 7.73 -3.87
N ALA A 281 -5.21 9.00 -3.51
CA ALA A 281 -4.20 10.02 -3.74
C ALA A 281 -2.95 9.76 -2.88
N VAL A 282 -3.13 9.42 -1.60
CA VAL A 282 -2.06 9.05 -0.67
C VAL A 282 -1.33 7.78 -1.12
N GLY A 283 -2.05 6.74 -1.52
CA GLY A 283 -1.48 5.50 -2.08
C GLY A 283 -0.66 5.76 -3.35
N SER A 284 -1.12 6.67 -4.22
CA SER A 284 -0.37 7.08 -5.42
C SER A 284 0.92 7.84 -5.07
N MET A 285 0.92 8.63 -3.98
CA MET A 285 2.14 9.27 -3.46
C MET A 285 3.13 8.23 -2.93
N TYR A 286 2.65 7.24 -2.17
CA TYR A 286 3.48 6.14 -1.66
C TYR A 286 4.18 5.38 -2.79
N VAL A 287 3.44 4.93 -3.81
CA VAL A 287 4.04 4.24 -4.96
C VAL A 287 5.08 5.13 -5.63
N GLY A 288 4.84 6.44 -5.72
CA GLY A 288 5.79 7.37 -6.29
C GLY A 288 7.08 7.52 -5.49
N MET A 289 7.02 7.40 -4.17
CA MET A 289 8.20 7.42 -3.30
C MET A 289 9.03 6.14 -3.43
N VAL A 290 8.38 4.97 -3.54
CA VAL A 290 9.04 3.67 -3.78
C VAL A 290 9.85 3.71 -5.08
N PHE A 291 9.28 4.27 -6.14
CA PHE A 291 9.97 4.37 -7.43
C PHE A 291 11.21 5.28 -7.43
N VAL A 292 11.28 6.27 -6.56
CA VAL A 292 12.46 7.15 -6.41
C VAL A 292 13.39 6.70 -5.27
N GLY A 293 13.17 5.52 -4.69
CA GLY A 293 13.98 5.04 -3.56
C GLY A 293 13.93 5.95 -2.35
N TRP A 294 12.82 6.69 -2.18
CA TRP A 294 12.61 7.69 -1.15
C TRP A 294 13.57 8.90 -1.18
N ASP A 295 14.45 8.96 -2.18
CA ASP A 295 15.40 10.05 -2.41
C ASP A 295 14.99 10.89 -3.64
N LYS A 296 14.92 12.20 -3.45
CA LYS A 296 14.54 13.15 -4.51
C LYS A 296 15.72 13.56 -5.39
N HIS A 297 16.95 13.25 -4.97
CA HIS A 297 18.20 13.68 -5.60
C HIS A 297 18.92 12.54 -6.33
N HIS A 298 18.54 11.28 -6.07
CA HIS A 298 19.14 10.12 -6.70
C HIS A 298 18.27 9.56 -7.82
N THR A 299 18.87 9.30 -8.98
CA THR A 299 18.19 8.63 -10.10
C THR A 299 18.42 7.13 -10.03
N MET A 300 17.34 6.35 -10.04
CA MET A 300 17.38 4.90 -10.00
C MET A 300 17.97 4.30 -11.30
N LYS A 301 18.86 3.32 -11.18
CA LYS A 301 19.45 2.59 -12.33
C LYS A 301 18.42 1.63 -12.96
N GLN A 302 18.66 1.21 -14.19
CA GLN A 302 17.77 0.30 -14.93
C GLN A 302 17.50 -0.99 -14.13
N TRP A 303 16.22 -1.39 -14.02
CA TRP A 303 15.75 -2.56 -13.25
C TRP A 303 15.93 -2.52 -11.74
N SER A 304 16.36 -1.37 -11.21
CA SER A 304 16.50 -1.14 -9.78
C SER A 304 15.34 -0.26 -9.33
N VAL A 305 14.55 -0.71 -8.36
CA VAL A 305 13.45 0.05 -7.74
C VAL A 305 13.59 -0.02 -6.22
N ASP A 306 13.18 1.06 -5.55
CA ASP A 306 13.17 1.17 -4.10
C ASP A 306 14.54 1.02 -3.43
N ILE A 307 15.62 1.49 -4.07
CA ILE A 307 16.98 1.39 -3.51
C ILE A 307 17.35 2.69 -2.82
N GLY A 308 17.70 2.60 -1.55
CA GLY A 308 18.21 3.69 -0.75
C GLY A 308 18.08 3.39 0.74
N TRP A 309 18.98 3.94 1.55
CA TRP A 309 18.93 3.78 3.01
C TRP A 309 17.60 4.20 3.60
N MET A 310 17.00 5.28 3.08
CA MET A 310 15.69 5.73 3.54
C MET A 310 14.62 4.67 3.32
N SER A 311 14.62 4.00 2.16
CA SER A 311 13.70 2.90 1.89
C SER A 311 13.93 1.71 2.83
N THR A 312 15.18 1.30 2.99
CA THR A 312 15.55 0.23 3.94
C THR A 312 14.99 0.49 5.33
N TRP A 313 15.20 1.69 5.88
CA TRP A 313 14.71 2.04 7.21
C TRP A 313 13.20 2.17 7.29
N VAL A 314 12.52 2.59 6.22
CA VAL A 314 11.06 2.61 6.15
C VAL A 314 10.50 1.19 6.30
N HIS A 315 11.05 0.20 5.58
CA HIS A 315 10.61 -1.19 5.69
C HIS A 315 10.87 -1.78 7.08
N ILE A 316 12.03 -1.52 7.69
CA ILE A 316 12.35 -1.95 9.06
C ILE A 316 11.42 -1.31 10.09
N ALA A 317 11.15 0.00 9.97
CA ALA A 317 10.21 0.69 10.84
C ALA A 317 8.79 0.10 10.74
N ASN A 318 8.38 -0.30 9.52
CA ASN A 318 7.09 -0.92 9.29
C ASN A 318 6.95 -2.29 10.00
N GLU A 319 8.03 -3.07 10.11
CA GLU A 319 8.02 -4.31 10.91
C GLU A 319 7.71 -4.03 12.39
N ALA A 320 8.41 -3.06 12.99
CA ALA A 320 8.23 -2.71 14.40
C ALA A 320 6.82 -2.15 14.67
N LEU A 321 6.32 -1.27 13.80
CA LEU A 321 4.97 -0.72 13.92
C LEU A 321 3.90 -1.82 13.85
N LEU A 322 4.06 -2.79 12.95
CA LEU A 322 3.11 -3.91 12.84
C LEU A 322 3.00 -4.70 14.15
N VAL A 323 4.12 -4.93 14.84
CA VAL A 323 4.13 -5.62 16.13
C VAL A 323 3.51 -4.79 17.25
N VAL A 324 3.84 -3.50 17.32
CA VAL A 324 3.28 -2.59 18.34
C VAL A 324 1.75 -2.54 18.25
N PHE A 325 1.19 -2.42 17.05
CA PHE A 325 -0.25 -2.25 16.86
C PHE A 325 -1.04 -3.56 16.76
N TYR A 326 -0.36 -4.71 16.72
CA TYR A 326 -0.99 -6.03 16.71
C TYR A 326 -1.92 -6.25 17.89
N ASN A 327 -1.46 -5.91 19.10
CA ASN A 327 -2.21 -6.13 20.33
C ASN A 327 -2.97 -4.87 20.80
N ASP A 328 -3.00 -3.80 20.01
CA ASP A 328 -3.68 -2.58 20.43
C ASP A 328 -5.18 -2.82 20.50
N LYS A 329 -5.68 -2.82 21.74
CA LYS A 329 -7.03 -3.23 22.13
C LYS A 329 -8.08 -2.12 21.96
N GLU A 330 -7.67 -0.92 21.57
CA GLU A 330 -8.49 0.29 21.68
C GLU A 330 -9.56 0.50 20.60
N TYR A 331 -9.82 -0.47 19.74
CA TYR A 331 -10.88 -0.38 18.71
C TYR A 331 -11.92 -1.51 18.82
N TYR A 332 -12.36 -1.82 20.05
CA TYR A 332 -13.49 -2.71 20.30
C TYR A 332 -14.46 -2.11 21.31
#